data_AF-A0A2H3I3P2-F1
#
_entry.id   AF-A0A2H3I3P2-F1
#
_cell.length_a   1.000
_cell.length_b   1.000
_cell.length_c   1.000
_cell.angle_alpha   90.00
_cell.angle_beta   90.00
_cell.angle_gamma   90.00
#
_symmetry.space_group_name_H-M   'P 1'
#
loop_
_entity.id
_entity.type
_entity.pdbx_description
1 polymer ?
#
loop_
_entity_poly.entity_id
_entity_poly.type
_entity_poly.pdbx_seq_one_letter_code
_entity_poly.pdbx_strand_id
1 'polypeptide(L)'
;MNREQLKANLSFNTMLATQVNPLVQSEKLRKGRLVRLKTFQSNAIKGRKILIILDLEVLEDYGEYEKIGDPKPLEAKTEDEEKATSTMMSGNGVYGTKAPTGHGTHNVRQTSSSGHATIYPIEAISPYSHKWTIKARCTSKSPIKTWHRSNSEGKLFSVNLLDDSGEIKATGFNDQCDLLYDLFQEGSVYYISSPCRVQIAKKQFSNLNNDYELTFERDTIVEKAEDQDSVPQVRFNFTAIGDLQSVEKDTTIDVIGVLKEVGQTSQITSKTTNKPYDKRDLTLVDNTGFSVRLTVWGNLATNFNTLPESVVAFKGVKVSDFGGRSLSLLSSGTFTVDPDIEEAHRLKGWYDAQGRSDTFASHASISDGATFGGGKLDQYKTIAQIREEQLGMSEAADFFSLKATIIYIKQDNVSYPACPSQDCNKKVSELDPGQWRCEKCDKTYPKPEYRYIMLINVSDHTGQLWLNCFDEVGRLIMGITADELVNMEAENKYEASELFQEANCQTWSFRCKAKMDHYGEQQRIRYQISSAKPVNYSDEATRLANVIQSYSFA
;
A
#
# COMPACT_ATOMS: atom_id res chain seq x y z
N MET A 1 -4.17 -20.28 32.85
CA MET A 1 -4.33 -19.44 31.63
C MET A 1 -2.99 -18.78 31.37
N ASN A 2 -2.29 -19.17 30.28
CA ASN A 2 -0.99 -18.59 29.92
C ASN A 2 -1.16 -17.09 29.65
N ARG A 3 -0.25 -16.27 30.19
CA ARG A 3 -0.29 -14.79 30.15
C ARG A 3 -0.13 -14.19 28.74
N GLU A 4 0.03 -15.00 27.69
CA GLU A 4 0.34 -14.58 26.32
C GLU A 4 -0.86 -14.51 25.36
N GLN A 5 -2.10 -14.68 25.82
CA GLN A 5 -3.31 -14.66 24.95
C GLN A 5 -4.24 -13.43 25.12
N LEU A 6 -3.75 -12.31 25.64
CA LEU A 6 -4.52 -11.06 25.66
C LEU A 6 -4.20 -10.23 24.40
N LYS A 7 -4.92 -10.53 23.30
CA LYS A 7 -4.73 -9.86 21.99
C LYS A 7 -5.17 -8.37 21.99
N ALA A 8 -5.91 -7.88 22.99
CA ALA A 8 -6.15 -6.46 23.28
C ALA A 8 -6.83 -6.30 24.65
N ASN A 9 -6.49 -5.25 25.42
CA ASN A 9 -7.19 -4.90 26.67
C ASN A 9 -8.04 -3.64 26.43
N LEU A 10 -9.34 -3.80 26.20
CA LEU A 10 -10.25 -2.74 25.77
C LEU A 10 -11.49 -2.70 26.67
N SER A 11 -11.98 -1.50 26.99
CA SER A 11 -13.24 -1.29 27.70
C SER A 11 -14.32 -0.74 26.76
N PHE A 12 -15.48 -1.38 26.72
CA PHE A 12 -16.63 -0.94 25.93
C PHE A 12 -17.94 -1.21 26.67
N ASN A 13 -19.00 -0.48 26.31
CA ASN A 13 -20.31 -0.62 26.94
C ASN A 13 -21.08 -1.78 26.32
N THR A 14 -21.64 -2.65 27.17
CA THR A 14 -22.41 -3.82 26.77
C THR A 14 -23.79 -3.83 27.40
N MET A 15 -24.74 -4.47 26.74
CA MET A 15 -26.09 -4.72 27.25
C MET A 15 -26.39 -6.22 27.19
N LEU A 16 -26.92 -6.78 28.28
CA LEU A 16 -27.36 -8.16 28.33
C LEU A 16 -28.80 -8.25 27.78
N ALA A 17 -29.06 -9.24 26.93
CA ALA A 17 -30.43 -9.58 26.54
C ALA A 17 -31.20 -10.18 27.72
N THR A 18 -32.52 -10.01 27.74
CA THR A 18 -33.40 -10.45 28.84
C THR A 18 -33.30 -11.94 29.15
N GLN A 19 -33.00 -12.77 28.16
CA GLN A 19 -32.76 -14.20 28.31
C GLN A 19 -31.54 -14.56 29.18
N VAL A 20 -30.60 -13.62 29.37
CA VAL A 20 -29.37 -13.80 30.18
C VAL A 20 -29.56 -13.28 31.61
N ASN A 21 -30.68 -12.59 31.91
CA ASN A 21 -30.99 -12.06 33.24
C ASN A 21 -30.97 -13.10 34.38
N PRO A 22 -31.37 -14.37 34.18
CA PRO A 22 -31.27 -15.38 35.23
C PRO A 22 -29.85 -15.56 35.78
N LEU A 23 -28.80 -15.33 34.99
CA LEU A 23 -27.40 -15.40 35.45
C LEU A 23 -27.02 -14.25 36.40
N VAL A 24 -27.67 -13.09 36.25
CA VAL A 24 -27.51 -11.94 37.15
C VAL A 24 -28.35 -12.15 38.42
N GLN A 25 -29.60 -12.61 38.26
CA GLN A 25 -30.52 -12.85 39.38
C GLN A 25 -30.08 -14.01 40.29
N SER A 26 -29.44 -15.04 39.72
CA SER A 26 -28.81 -16.14 40.47
C SER A 26 -27.44 -15.77 41.06
N GLU A 27 -27.02 -14.51 40.91
CA GLU A 27 -25.73 -13.97 41.35
C GLU A 27 -24.49 -14.73 40.85
N LYS A 28 -24.62 -15.48 39.75
CA LYS A 28 -23.49 -16.14 39.10
C LYS A 28 -22.62 -15.15 38.34
N LEU A 29 -23.25 -14.17 37.70
CA LEU A 29 -22.56 -13.06 37.03
C LEU A 29 -22.40 -11.88 37.98
N ARG A 30 -21.18 -11.69 38.53
CA ARG A 30 -20.81 -10.57 39.41
C ARG A 30 -19.68 -9.73 38.83
N LYS A 31 -19.48 -8.52 39.38
CA LYS A 31 -18.36 -7.65 39.03
C LYS A 31 -17.03 -8.42 39.21
N GLY A 32 -16.18 -8.40 38.20
CA GLY A 32 -14.89 -9.07 38.25
C GLY A 32 -14.87 -10.54 37.82
N ARG A 33 -16.03 -11.11 37.43
CA ARG A 33 -16.11 -12.47 36.88
C ARG A 33 -15.66 -12.50 35.41
N LEU A 34 -14.95 -13.56 35.05
CA LEU A 34 -14.60 -13.86 33.67
C LEU A 34 -15.77 -14.57 32.97
N VAL A 35 -16.08 -14.11 31.77
CA VAL A 35 -17.13 -14.68 30.94
C VAL A 35 -16.61 -15.00 29.56
N ARG A 36 -17.10 -16.09 28.97
CA ARG A 36 -16.92 -16.42 27.57
C ARG A 36 -18.20 -16.06 26.82
N LEU A 37 -18.10 -15.14 25.86
CA LEU A 37 -19.24 -14.79 25.02
C LEU A 37 -19.50 -15.92 24.01
N LYS A 38 -20.74 -16.42 23.96
CA LYS A 38 -21.15 -17.46 23.00
C LYS A 38 -21.84 -16.84 21.80
N THR A 39 -22.79 -15.94 22.05
CA THR A 39 -23.56 -15.26 21.01
C THR A 39 -23.71 -13.79 21.35
N PHE A 40 -23.37 -12.89 20.42
CA PHE A 40 -23.47 -11.45 20.61
C PHE A 40 -23.73 -10.73 19.28
N GLN A 41 -24.27 -9.53 19.36
CA GLN A 41 -24.50 -8.63 18.22
C GLN A 41 -23.90 -7.26 18.53
N SER A 42 -23.28 -6.63 17.53
CA SER A 42 -22.75 -5.27 17.64
C SER A 42 -23.71 -4.30 16.98
N ASN A 43 -24.25 -3.34 17.75
CA ASN A 43 -25.14 -2.30 17.25
C ASN A 43 -24.55 -0.91 17.48
N ALA A 44 -24.75 0.01 16.54
CA ALA A 44 -24.38 1.41 16.70
C ALA A 44 -25.61 2.23 17.06
N ILE A 45 -25.60 2.87 18.24
CA ILE A 45 -26.65 3.81 18.66
C ILE A 45 -26.03 5.19 18.82
N LYS A 46 -26.49 6.16 18.02
CA LYS A 46 -25.97 7.55 18.01
C LYS A 46 -24.44 7.64 17.93
N GLY A 47 -23.84 6.83 17.05
CA GLY A 47 -22.40 6.81 16.81
C GLY A 47 -21.57 6.04 17.85
N ARG A 48 -22.15 5.50 18.93
CA ARG A 48 -21.42 4.60 19.86
C ARG A 48 -21.72 3.14 19.54
N LYS A 49 -20.68 2.32 19.37
CA LYS A 49 -20.80 0.86 19.23
C LYS A 49 -21.12 0.25 20.61
N ILE A 50 -22.24 -0.46 20.71
CA ILE A 50 -22.70 -1.17 21.90
C ILE A 50 -22.78 -2.65 21.55
N LEU A 51 -22.22 -3.50 22.42
CA LEU A 51 -22.34 -4.95 22.26
C LEU A 51 -23.58 -5.45 23.01
N ILE A 52 -24.51 -6.08 22.29
CA ILE A 52 -25.65 -6.78 22.87
C ILE A 52 -25.27 -8.26 23.00
N ILE A 53 -25.19 -8.75 24.24
CA ILE A 53 -24.83 -10.14 24.52
C ILE A 53 -26.12 -10.96 24.61
N LEU A 54 -26.26 -11.93 23.70
CA LEU A 54 -27.41 -12.82 23.61
C LEU A 54 -27.19 -14.10 24.43
N ASP A 55 -25.94 -14.58 24.50
CA ASP A 55 -25.56 -15.75 25.28
C ASP A 55 -24.10 -15.66 25.76
N LEU A 56 -23.88 -16.07 27.01
CA LEU A 56 -22.57 -16.09 27.65
C LEU A 56 -22.45 -17.25 28.63
N GLU A 57 -21.22 -17.69 28.86
CA GLU A 57 -20.85 -18.67 29.86
C GLU A 57 -20.00 -18.00 30.95
N VAL A 58 -20.43 -18.12 32.21
CA VAL A 58 -19.67 -17.62 33.36
C VAL A 58 -18.61 -18.67 33.73
N LEU A 59 -17.35 -18.26 33.75
CA LEU A 59 -16.23 -19.13 34.08
C LEU A 59 -15.98 -19.10 35.60
N GLU A 60 -16.86 -19.77 36.35
CA GLU A 60 -16.88 -19.75 37.83
C GLU A 60 -15.54 -20.19 38.44
N ASP A 61 -14.85 -21.14 37.80
CA ASP A 61 -13.58 -21.75 38.24
C ASP A 61 -12.40 -20.75 38.33
N TYR A 62 -12.50 -19.60 37.67
CA TYR A 62 -11.39 -18.64 37.59
C TYR A 62 -11.45 -17.54 38.67
N GLY A 63 -12.49 -17.52 39.51
CA GLY A 63 -12.62 -16.55 40.61
C GLY A 63 -13.04 -15.14 40.20
N GLU A 64 -12.87 -14.17 41.10
CA GLU A 64 -13.22 -12.75 40.93
C GLU A 64 -11.96 -11.87 40.91
N TYR A 65 -11.93 -10.90 40.00
CA TYR A 65 -10.81 -9.96 39.82
C TYR A 65 -11.29 -8.51 39.90
N GLU A 66 -10.56 -7.63 40.57
CA GLU A 66 -10.95 -6.21 40.64
C GLU A 66 -10.78 -5.47 39.31
N LYS A 67 -9.65 -5.69 38.62
CA LYS A 67 -9.34 -5.13 37.29
C LYS A 67 -8.21 -5.96 36.67
N ILE A 68 -8.38 -6.38 35.41
CA ILE A 68 -7.35 -7.14 34.68
C ILE A 68 -6.63 -6.18 33.71
N GLY A 69 -5.36 -5.87 34.01
CA GLY A 69 -4.52 -4.96 33.22
C GLY A 69 -5.03 -3.51 33.16
N ASP A 70 -4.68 -2.78 32.10
CA ASP A 70 -5.14 -1.41 31.87
C ASP A 70 -5.96 -1.29 30.56
N PRO A 71 -7.29 -1.52 30.61
CA PRO A 71 -8.14 -1.51 29.43
C PRO A 71 -8.33 -0.08 28.89
N LYS A 72 -8.06 0.12 27.60
CA LYS A 72 -8.30 1.40 26.91
C LYS A 72 -9.75 1.47 26.39
N PRO A 73 -10.44 2.62 26.43
CA PRO A 73 -11.76 2.76 25.83
C PRO A 73 -11.75 2.39 24.35
N LEU A 74 -12.73 1.59 23.92
CA LEU A 74 -12.95 1.32 22.49
C LEU A 74 -13.52 2.58 21.85
N GLU A 75 -12.68 3.37 21.18
CA GLU A 75 -13.11 4.59 20.50
C GLU A 75 -14.10 4.28 19.38
N ALA A 76 -15.15 5.09 19.30
CA ALA A 76 -16.12 4.99 18.23
C ALA A 76 -15.56 5.61 16.95
N LYS A 77 -15.00 4.77 16.08
CA LYS A 77 -14.70 5.15 14.70
C LYS A 77 -16.03 5.43 13.99
N THR A 78 -16.26 6.69 13.60
CA THR A 78 -17.07 6.99 12.42
C THR A 78 -16.51 6.18 11.25
N GLU A 79 -17.39 5.66 10.40
CA GLU A 79 -17.02 4.88 9.21
C GLU A 79 -16.26 5.76 8.23
N ASP A 80 -14.98 5.93 8.49
CA ASP A 80 -13.89 6.25 7.58
C ASP A 80 -12.62 5.99 8.40
N GLU A 81 -11.75 5.10 7.91
CA GLU A 81 -10.40 4.77 8.43
C GLU A 81 -10.25 3.58 9.42
N GLU A 82 -10.12 2.39 8.82
CA GLU A 82 -9.29 1.27 9.29
C GLU A 82 -8.65 0.64 8.03
N LYS A 83 -7.33 0.43 7.88
CA LYS A 83 -6.17 0.13 8.75
C LYS A 83 -4.88 0.60 8.01
N ALA A 84 -3.70 0.78 8.59
CA ALA A 84 -3.03 -0.03 9.62
C ALA A 84 -1.89 0.75 10.31
N THR A 85 -1.62 0.44 11.59
CA THR A 85 -0.29 -0.09 11.98
C THR A 85 -0.39 -0.90 13.28
N SER A 86 0.36 -2.01 13.28
CA SER A 86 0.72 -2.88 14.39
C SER A 86 2.11 -2.50 14.93
N THR A 87 2.38 -2.81 16.20
CA THR A 87 3.73 -2.72 16.77
C THR A 87 3.97 -3.85 17.80
N MET A 88 5.16 -4.44 17.70
CA MET A 88 5.92 -5.19 18.72
C MET A 88 7.31 -4.50 18.77
N MET A 89 8.16 -4.51 19.80
CA MET A 89 8.25 -5.11 21.14
C MET A 89 9.56 -4.57 21.79
N SER A 90 9.74 -4.91 23.09
CA SER A 90 11.02 -5.10 23.81
C SER A 90 11.60 -3.88 24.56
N GLY A 91 12.15 -4.00 25.78
CA GLY A 91 12.58 -5.20 26.51
C GLY A 91 12.98 -4.92 27.97
N ASN A 92 13.37 -6.01 28.64
CA ASN A 92 13.35 -6.34 30.07
C ASN A 92 14.44 -5.74 30.99
N GLY A 93 14.07 -5.67 32.29
CA GLY A 93 14.73 -6.41 33.39
C GLY A 93 15.72 -5.66 34.29
N VAL A 94 16.03 -6.00 35.57
CA VAL A 94 15.60 -6.97 36.60
C VAL A 94 16.21 -6.49 37.97
N TYR A 95 15.68 -6.96 39.11
CA TYR A 95 16.21 -6.96 40.51
C TYR A 95 16.04 -5.65 41.31
N GLY A 96 15.62 -5.59 42.58
CA GLY A 96 15.27 -6.57 43.62
C GLY A 96 15.33 -5.87 45.00
N THR A 97 14.50 -6.32 45.95
CA THR A 97 14.56 -6.15 47.44
C THR A 97 14.14 -4.85 48.17
N LYS A 98 13.08 -5.03 48.99
CA LYS A 98 12.79 -4.57 50.38
C LYS A 98 12.75 -3.07 50.75
N ALA A 99 11.61 -2.68 51.33
CA ALA A 99 11.39 -1.48 52.15
C ALA A 99 12.17 -1.54 53.50
N PRO A 100 12.41 -0.40 54.19
CA PRO A 100 11.38 0.11 55.11
C PRO A 100 11.31 1.65 55.30
N THR A 101 10.11 2.09 55.69
CA THR A 101 9.71 3.20 56.59
C THR A 101 10.68 4.32 56.99
N GLY A 102 10.23 5.57 56.78
CA GLY A 102 9.85 6.49 57.88
C GLY A 102 10.89 7.47 58.45
N HIS A 103 10.48 8.75 58.47
CA HIS A 103 10.91 9.89 59.31
C HIS A 103 12.11 10.73 58.87
N GLY A 104 11.92 12.06 58.92
CA GLY A 104 12.99 13.02 59.19
C GLY A 104 13.04 14.20 58.24
N THR A 105 12.43 15.30 58.66
CA THR A 105 12.54 16.66 58.13
C THR A 105 14.00 17.11 57.94
N HIS A 106 14.32 17.78 56.82
CA HIS A 106 15.03 19.07 56.84
C HIS A 106 14.99 19.77 55.47
N ASN A 107 14.51 21.01 55.50
CA ASN A 107 14.60 21.98 54.42
C ASN A 107 16.05 22.18 53.97
N VAL A 108 16.32 21.96 52.69
CA VAL A 108 17.32 22.73 51.95
C VAL A 108 16.60 23.33 50.75
N ARG A 109 16.31 24.63 50.85
CA ARG A 109 15.96 25.49 49.72
C ARG A 109 17.14 25.47 48.75
N GLN A 110 16.94 24.91 47.57
CA GLN A 110 17.65 25.33 46.37
C GLN A 110 16.68 26.10 45.49
N THR A 111 17.02 27.36 45.29
CA THR A 111 16.38 28.31 44.37
C THR A 111 17.06 28.25 43.00
N SER A 112 16.25 28.44 41.95
CA SER A 112 16.54 28.57 40.50
C SER A 112 16.71 27.25 39.74
N SER A 113 16.00 26.97 38.63
CA SER A 113 15.34 27.82 37.62
C SER A 113 13.99 27.24 37.11
N SER A 114 13.08 28.15 36.74
CA SER A 114 11.83 27.97 35.94
C SER A 114 11.22 26.56 35.87
N GLY A 115 10.27 26.29 36.78
CA GLY A 115 9.42 25.10 36.71
C GLY A 115 8.46 25.20 35.52
N HIS A 116 8.87 24.71 34.35
CA HIS A 116 7.93 24.46 33.27
C HIS A 116 6.86 23.49 33.78
N ALA A 117 5.60 23.84 33.56
CA ALA A 117 4.45 23.00 33.86
C ALA A 117 4.57 21.65 33.15
N THR A 118 3.75 20.68 33.55
CA THR A 118 3.63 19.36 32.91
C THR A 118 3.71 19.47 31.39
N ILE A 119 4.76 18.89 30.80
CA ILE A 119 4.97 18.92 29.35
C ILE A 119 4.01 17.92 28.70
N TYR A 120 3.22 18.40 27.74
CA TYR A 120 2.29 17.59 26.96
C TYR A 120 2.86 17.32 25.56
N PRO A 121 2.64 16.12 25.00
CA PRO A 121 2.88 15.88 23.58
C PRO A 121 1.85 16.65 22.73
N ILE A 122 2.27 17.14 21.56
CA ILE A 122 1.44 17.82 20.57
C ILE A 122 0.17 17.02 20.23
N GLU A 123 0.26 15.69 20.09
CA GLU A 123 -0.92 14.85 19.79
C GLU A 123 -1.97 14.85 20.91
N ALA A 124 -1.59 15.11 22.16
CA ALA A 124 -2.53 15.15 23.29
C ALA A 124 -3.22 16.51 23.45
N ILE A 125 -2.90 17.49 22.60
CA ILE A 125 -3.52 18.80 22.63
C ILE A 125 -4.96 18.70 22.08
N SER A 126 -5.91 19.09 22.92
CA SER A 126 -7.32 19.13 22.56
C SER A 126 -7.97 20.43 23.04
N PRO A 127 -9.10 20.85 22.45
CA PRO A 127 -9.87 22.01 22.92
C PRO A 127 -10.38 21.92 24.37
N TYR A 128 -10.36 20.72 24.96
CA TYR A 128 -10.84 20.45 26.32
C TYR A 128 -9.72 20.48 27.36
N SER A 129 -8.46 20.60 26.92
CA SER A 129 -7.28 20.68 27.78
C SER A 129 -6.96 22.14 28.09
N HIS A 130 -7.18 22.58 29.33
CA HIS A 130 -7.05 24.00 29.71
C HIS A 130 -5.68 24.37 30.33
N LYS A 131 -4.82 23.41 30.65
CA LYS A 131 -3.49 23.65 31.21
C LYS A 131 -2.47 22.68 30.64
N TRP A 132 -1.63 23.17 29.75
CA TRP A 132 -0.59 22.39 29.08
C TRP A 132 0.57 23.28 28.67
N THR A 133 1.75 22.67 28.57
CA THR A 133 2.93 23.27 27.97
C THR A 133 3.47 22.27 26.96
N ILE A 134 3.69 22.69 25.71
CA ILE A 134 4.39 21.87 24.72
C ILE A 134 5.84 22.35 24.61
N LYS A 135 6.75 21.43 24.32
CA LYS A 135 8.14 21.73 23.99
C LYS A 135 8.38 21.31 22.55
N ALA A 136 8.51 22.27 21.64
CA ALA A 136 8.48 22.01 20.21
C ALA A 136 9.52 22.84 19.44
N ARG A 137 10.07 22.26 18.37
CA ARG A 137 10.94 22.94 17.41
C ARG A 137 10.11 23.67 16.36
N CYS A 138 10.44 24.92 16.07
CA CYS A 138 9.86 25.65 14.95
C CYS A 138 10.47 25.13 13.64
N THR A 139 9.69 24.41 12.84
CA THR A 139 10.16 23.82 11.57
C THR A 139 9.98 24.77 10.39
N SER A 140 8.97 25.65 10.44
CA SER A 140 8.81 26.72 9.44
C SER A 140 8.13 27.95 10.04
N LYS A 141 8.41 29.12 9.46
CA LYS A 141 7.80 30.42 9.78
C LYS A 141 7.34 31.12 8.50
N SER A 142 6.05 31.45 8.41
CA SER A 142 5.54 32.21 7.27
C SER A 142 5.92 33.68 7.34
N PRO A 143 6.04 34.41 6.21
CA PRO A 143 6.10 35.87 6.24
C PRO A 143 4.81 36.47 6.84
N ILE A 144 4.90 37.71 7.34
CA ILE A 144 3.73 38.45 7.82
C ILE A 144 2.79 38.72 6.64
N LYS A 145 1.54 38.30 6.77
CA LYS A 145 0.47 38.54 5.80
C LYS A 145 -0.52 39.55 6.39
N THR A 146 -0.82 40.59 5.63
CA THR A 146 -1.83 41.60 5.99
C THR A 146 -3.14 41.33 5.26
N TRP A 147 -4.28 41.58 5.90
CA TRP A 147 -5.58 41.62 5.24
C TRP A 147 -6.25 42.97 5.46
N HIS A 148 -7.04 43.38 4.48
CA HIS A 148 -7.91 44.54 4.59
C HIS A 148 -9.32 44.13 4.16
N ARG A 149 -10.27 44.20 5.09
CA ARG A 149 -11.71 44.09 4.84
C ARG A 149 -12.35 45.45 5.14
N SER A 150 -13.52 45.68 4.56
CA SER A 150 -14.29 46.93 4.65
C SER A 150 -14.44 47.51 6.07
N ASN A 151 -14.43 46.69 7.12
CA ASN A 151 -14.50 47.12 8.53
C ASN A 151 -13.33 46.62 9.40
N SER A 152 -12.31 45.95 8.84
CA SER A 152 -11.20 45.41 9.64
C SER A 152 -9.93 45.22 8.81
N GLU A 153 -8.84 45.82 9.25
CA GLU A 153 -7.48 45.46 8.82
C GLU A 153 -6.77 44.65 9.90
N GLY A 154 -5.77 43.87 9.50
CA GLY A 154 -4.92 43.18 10.46
C GLY A 154 -3.79 42.43 9.78
N LYS A 155 -2.96 41.80 10.61
CA LYS A 155 -1.77 41.04 10.18
C LYS A 155 -1.65 39.73 10.91
N LEU A 156 -1.08 38.72 10.25
CA LEU A 156 -0.86 37.41 10.85
C LEU A 156 0.44 36.80 10.35
N PHE A 157 0.97 35.90 11.15
CA PHE A 157 1.98 34.93 10.73
C PHE A 157 1.61 33.57 11.30
N SER A 158 2.14 32.51 10.69
CA SER A 158 2.00 31.16 11.20
C SER A 158 3.35 30.46 11.28
N VAL A 159 3.48 29.58 12.26
CA VAL A 159 4.62 28.69 12.44
C VAL A 159 4.17 27.24 12.47
N ASN A 160 5.00 26.35 11.95
CA ASN A 160 4.86 24.91 12.15
C ASN A 160 5.76 24.49 13.32
N LEU A 161 5.20 23.70 14.22
CA LEU A 161 5.85 23.24 15.44
C LEU A 161 5.91 21.71 15.41
N LEU A 162 7.05 21.16 15.82
CA LEU A 162 7.32 19.72 15.83
C LEU A 162 7.82 19.28 17.21
N ASP A 163 7.28 18.18 17.71
CA ASP A 163 7.82 17.44 18.85
C ASP A 163 7.92 15.93 18.53
N ASP A 164 8.21 15.12 19.55
CA ASP A 164 8.27 13.65 19.42
C ASP A 164 6.98 12.97 18.97
N SER A 165 5.84 13.61 19.23
CA SER A 165 4.52 13.04 18.96
C SER A 165 3.98 13.45 17.60
N GLY A 166 4.28 14.67 17.13
CA GLY A 166 3.79 15.11 15.83
C GLY A 166 4.02 16.59 15.54
N GLU A 167 3.29 17.07 14.54
CA GLU A 167 3.36 18.45 14.06
C GLU A 167 2.06 19.20 14.35
N ILE A 168 2.16 20.49 14.66
CA ILE A 168 0.99 21.36 14.80
C ILE A 168 1.29 22.76 14.26
N LYS A 169 0.27 23.37 13.63
CA LYS A 169 0.37 24.74 13.14
C LYS A 169 -0.09 25.69 14.23
N ALA A 170 0.66 26.77 14.45
CA ALA A 170 0.25 27.86 15.32
C ALA A 170 0.20 29.19 14.54
N THR A 171 -0.80 30.03 14.83
CA THR A 171 -1.00 31.32 14.15
C THR A 171 -1.09 32.46 15.16
N GLY A 172 -0.30 33.53 14.95
CA GLY A 172 -0.38 34.77 15.71
C GLY A 172 -1.08 35.85 14.89
N PHE A 173 -2.07 36.53 15.49
CA PHE A 173 -2.79 37.64 14.86
C PHE A 173 -2.45 38.97 15.55
N ASN A 174 -2.37 40.05 14.76
CA ASN A 174 -2.24 41.44 15.20
C ASN A 174 -1.11 41.64 16.22
N ASP A 175 -1.43 41.99 17.47
CA ASP A 175 -0.45 42.20 18.54
C ASP A 175 0.46 40.98 18.76
N GLN A 176 -0.09 39.76 18.63
CA GLN A 176 0.69 38.53 18.77
C GLN A 176 1.63 38.30 17.58
N CYS A 177 1.28 38.85 16.42
CA CYS A 177 2.18 38.88 15.28
C CYS A 177 3.41 39.73 15.61
N ASP A 178 3.24 40.92 16.16
CA ASP A 178 4.36 41.81 16.49
C ASP A 178 5.25 41.26 17.60
N LEU A 179 4.65 40.65 18.63
CA LEU A 179 5.40 40.14 19.78
C LEU A 179 6.19 38.86 19.46
N LEU A 180 5.59 37.93 18.72
CA LEU A 180 6.12 36.58 18.56
C LEU A 180 6.90 36.37 17.25
N TYR A 181 6.73 37.25 16.24
CA TYR A 181 7.35 37.05 14.94
C TYR A 181 8.88 37.07 14.99
N ASP A 182 9.45 38.01 15.75
CA ASP A 182 10.91 38.14 15.92
C ASP A 182 11.45 37.11 16.93
N LEU A 183 10.60 36.65 17.85
CA LEU A 183 10.94 35.62 18.82
C LEU A 183 11.14 34.25 18.15
N PHE A 184 10.25 33.88 17.22
CA PHE A 184 10.32 32.61 16.50
C PHE A 184 11.41 32.63 15.42
N GLN A 185 12.32 31.66 15.51
CA GLN A 185 13.39 31.40 14.55
C GLN A 185 13.27 29.94 14.11
N GLU A 186 13.32 29.72 12.79
CA GLU A 186 13.30 28.36 12.23
C GLU A 186 14.49 27.56 12.78
N GLY A 187 14.24 26.29 13.09
CA GLY A 187 15.21 25.38 13.71
C GLY A 187 15.32 25.50 15.23
N SER A 188 14.84 26.58 15.86
CA SER A 188 14.91 26.75 17.33
C SER A 188 13.76 26.06 18.07
N VAL A 189 14.03 25.64 19.31
CA VAL A 189 13.11 24.97 20.24
C VAL A 189 12.51 25.97 21.23
N TYR A 190 11.20 25.86 21.45
CA TYR A 190 10.40 26.74 22.30
C TYR A 190 9.52 25.93 23.26
N TYR A 191 9.32 26.48 24.45
CA TYR A 191 8.23 26.11 25.35
C TYR A 191 7.04 27.03 25.07
N ILE A 192 5.90 26.44 24.75
CA ILE A 192 4.65 27.16 24.49
C ILE A 192 3.62 26.69 25.50
N SER A 193 3.16 27.61 26.35
CA SER A 193 2.23 27.31 27.43
C SER A 193 0.86 27.95 27.19
N SER A 194 -0.19 27.23 27.62
CA SER A 194 -1.55 27.77 27.71
C SER A 194 -1.57 29.08 28.51
N PRO A 195 -2.43 30.06 28.17
CA PRO A 195 -3.56 29.96 27.25
C PRO A 195 -3.18 30.12 25.77
N CYS A 196 -3.62 29.16 24.96
CA CYS A 196 -3.65 29.21 23.50
C CYS A 196 -5.01 28.68 23.06
N ARG A 197 -5.59 29.24 22.00
CA ARG A 197 -6.86 28.73 21.47
C ARG A 197 -6.60 27.56 20.54
N VAL A 198 -6.99 26.37 20.96
CA VAL A 198 -6.99 25.16 20.13
C VAL A 198 -8.27 25.14 19.30
N GLN A 199 -8.15 25.18 17.98
CA GLN A 199 -9.29 25.14 17.05
C GLN A 199 -9.10 24.05 16.00
N ILE A 200 -10.18 23.63 15.35
CA ILE A 200 -10.11 22.67 14.25
C ILE A 200 -9.28 23.28 13.12
N ALA A 201 -8.28 22.53 12.66
CA ALA A 201 -7.35 22.97 11.64
C ALA A 201 -8.09 23.30 10.33
N LYS A 202 -7.78 24.46 9.76
CA LYS A 202 -8.31 24.84 8.45
C LYS A 202 -7.45 24.18 7.37
N LYS A 203 -7.72 22.91 7.05
CA LYS A 203 -6.96 22.09 6.08
C LYS A 203 -6.84 22.71 4.67
N GLN A 204 -7.65 23.72 4.34
CA GLN A 204 -7.50 24.53 3.11
C GLN A 204 -6.23 25.41 3.10
N PHE A 205 -5.65 25.69 4.28
CA PHE A 205 -4.50 26.59 4.48
C PHE A 205 -3.37 25.97 5.32
N SER A 206 -3.44 24.66 5.59
CA SER A 206 -2.44 23.91 6.35
C SER A 206 -2.05 22.66 5.58
N ASN A 207 -0.75 22.38 5.51
CA ASN A 207 -0.21 21.15 4.92
C ASN A 207 0.03 20.06 5.98
N LEU A 208 -0.32 20.32 7.25
CA LEU A 208 -0.09 19.41 8.37
C LEU A 208 -1.28 18.46 8.55
N ASN A 209 -1.01 17.21 8.92
CA ASN A 209 -2.03 16.18 9.13
C ASN A 209 -2.77 16.29 10.48
N ASN A 210 -2.47 17.29 11.29
CA ASN A 210 -3.12 17.49 12.59
C ASN A 210 -4.54 18.05 12.40
N ASP A 211 -5.51 17.49 13.12
CA ASP A 211 -6.91 17.96 13.10
C ASP A 211 -7.11 19.25 13.88
N TYR A 212 -6.12 19.66 14.68
CA TYR A 212 -6.13 20.89 15.44
C TYR A 212 -5.01 21.84 15.02
N GLU A 213 -5.26 23.13 15.19
CA GLU A 213 -4.28 24.21 15.06
C GLU A 213 -4.37 25.14 16.28
N LEU A 214 -3.26 25.77 16.63
CA LEU A 214 -3.17 26.74 17.71
C LEU A 214 -3.35 28.16 17.18
N THR A 215 -4.04 28.99 17.94
CA THR A 215 -4.02 30.44 17.79
C THR A 215 -3.45 31.05 19.07
N PHE A 216 -2.39 31.84 18.92
CA PHE A 216 -1.79 32.57 20.02
C PHE A 216 -2.75 33.67 20.49
N GLU A 217 -2.97 33.73 21.79
CA GLU A 217 -3.80 34.74 22.46
C GLU A 217 -2.91 35.74 23.22
N ARG A 218 -3.53 36.77 23.81
CA ARG A 218 -2.78 37.84 24.50
C ARG A 218 -1.86 37.33 25.61
N ASP A 219 -2.31 36.29 26.31
CA ASP A 219 -1.62 35.75 27.49
C ASP A 219 -0.82 34.48 27.16
N THR A 220 -0.62 34.15 25.88
CA THR A 220 0.22 33.03 25.48
C THR A 220 1.67 33.26 25.92
N ILE A 221 2.25 32.29 26.61
CA ILE A 221 3.65 32.33 27.03
C ILE A 221 4.47 31.49 26.05
N VAL A 222 5.40 32.14 25.36
CA VAL A 222 6.39 31.49 24.49
C VAL A 222 7.78 31.82 25.01
N GLU A 223 8.54 30.80 25.37
CA GLU A 223 9.90 30.94 25.89
C GLU A 223 10.86 30.09 25.04
N LYS A 224 11.98 30.68 24.61
CA LYS A 224 13.02 29.91 23.89
C LYS A 224 13.68 28.95 24.88
N ALA A 225 13.75 27.66 24.54
CA ALA A 225 14.36 26.67 25.40
C ALA A 225 15.88 26.91 25.52
N GLU A 226 16.45 26.74 26.71
CA GLU A 226 17.93 26.78 26.88
C GLU A 226 18.59 25.55 26.24
N ASP A 227 17.89 24.41 26.30
CA ASP A 227 18.29 23.14 25.69
C ASP A 227 17.62 22.98 24.31
N GLN A 228 18.42 23.19 23.26
CA GLN A 228 18.01 23.13 21.85
C GLN A 228 18.14 21.71 21.24
N ASP A 229 18.77 20.77 21.96
CA ASP A 229 19.09 19.42 21.50
C ASP A 229 18.03 18.38 21.95
N SER A 230 17.30 18.70 23.02
CA SER A 230 16.35 17.80 23.68
C SER A 230 14.98 17.61 23.02
N VAL A 231 14.63 18.38 21.97
CA VAL A 231 13.44 18.08 21.16
C VAL A 231 13.86 17.35 19.90
N PRO A 232 13.37 16.12 19.70
CA PRO A 232 13.81 15.30 18.59
C PRO A 232 13.52 15.94 17.26
N GLN A 233 14.50 15.82 16.38
CA GLN A 233 14.31 16.05 14.96
C GLN A 233 13.37 14.96 14.42
N VAL A 234 12.70 15.23 13.29
CA VAL A 234 11.83 14.25 12.63
C VAL A 234 12.58 12.91 12.54
N ARG A 235 12.16 11.92 13.33
CA ARG A 235 12.78 10.59 13.28
C ARG A 235 12.24 9.89 12.04
N PHE A 236 13.14 9.57 11.13
CA PHE A 236 12.84 8.75 9.97
C PHE A 236 13.19 7.31 10.29
N ASN A 237 12.30 6.38 9.93
CA ASN A 237 12.62 4.96 9.90
C ASN A 237 12.77 4.52 8.45
N PHE A 238 13.93 4.82 7.86
CA PHE A 238 14.12 4.64 6.43
C PHE A 238 14.16 3.16 6.03
N THR A 239 13.33 2.82 5.06
CA THR A 239 13.45 1.57 4.31
C THR A 239 14.26 1.84 3.04
N ALA A 240 15.27 1.01 2.77
CA ALA A 240 16.04 1.10 1.54
C ALA A 240 15.16 0.79 0.32
N ILE A 241 15.45 1.43 -0.81
CA ILE A 241 14.65 1.24 -2.03
C ILE A 241 14.75 -0.21 -2.50
N GLY A 242 15.91 -0.86 -2.40
CA GLY A 242 16.08 -2.27 -2.75
C GLY A 242 15.20 -3.23 -1.93
N ASP A 243 14.90 -2.89 -0.67
CA ASP A 243 14.15 -3.76 0.25
C ASP A 243 12.64 -3.65 0.08
N LEU A 244 12.15 -2.75 -0.78
CA LEU A 244 10.72 -2.54 -1.02
C LEU A 244 9.98 -3.80 -1.49
N GLN A 245 10.68 -4.78 -2.06
CA GLN A 245 10.07 -6.06 -2.44
C GLN A 245 9.56 -6.87 -1.23
N SER A 246 10.27 -6.77 -0.10
CA SER A 246 9.94 -7.46 1.15
C SER A 246 8.81 -6.77 1.94
N VAL A 247 8.52 -5.50 1.63
CA VAL A 247 7.50 -4.72 2.34
C VAL A 247 6.11 -5.07 1.84
N GLU A 248 5.14 -5.30 2.74
CA GLU A 248 3.77 -5.59 2.36
C GLU A 248 3.09 -4.38 1.69
N LYS A 249 2.22 -4.65 0.71
CA LYS A 249 1.40 -3.63 0.06
C LYS A 249 0.54 -2.88 1.09
N ASP A 250 0.31 -1.60 0.84
CA ASP A 250 -0.49 -0.70 1.67
C ASP A 250 0.14 -0.40 3.05
N THR A 251 1.36 -0.88 3.31
CA THR A 251 2.18 -0.47 4.45
C THR A 251 2.68 0.96 4.24
N THR A 252 2.77 1.70 5.34
CA THR A 252 3.35 3.05 5.38
C THR A 252 4.79 2.97 5.85
N ILE A 253 5.72 3.55 5.10
CA ILE A 253 7.16 3.57 5.38
C ILE A 253 7.73 4.98 5.22
N ASP A 254 8.98 5.17 5.65
CA ASP A 254 9.77 6.37 5.35
C ASP A 254 10.87 6.00 4.36
N VAL A 255 11.17 6.87 3.39
CA VAL A 255 12.17 6.59 2.33
C VAL A 255 13.02 7.83 2.09
N ILE A 256 14.32 7.63 1.90
CA ILE A 256 15.27 8.66 1.46
C ILE A 256 15.88 8.25 0.13
N GLY A 257 15.99 9.21 -0.80
CA GLY A 257 16.53 8.95 -2.12
C GLY A 257 17.01 10.22 -2.80
N VAL A 258 17.89 10.07 -3.79
CA VAL A 258 18.25 11.16 -4.71
C VAL A 258 17.15 11.27 -5.76
N LEU A 259 16.66 12.49 -5.97
CA LEU A 259 15.67 12.79 -6.99
C LEU A 259 16.32 12.76 -8.37
N LYS A 260 16.08 11.70 -9.15
CA LYS A 260 16.66 11.54 -10.50
C LYS A 260 15.87 12.30 -11.56
N GLU A 261 14.54 12.19 -11.50
CA GLU A 261 13.65 12.75 -12.51
C GLU A 261 12.35 13.26 -11.87
N VAL A 262 11.84 14.38 -12.40
CA VAL A 262 10.56 14.96 -12.02
C VAL A 262 9.67 14.91 -13.26
N GLY A 263 8.62 14.08 -13.21
CA GLY A 263 7.65 13.98 -14.29
C GLY A 263 6.78 15.23 -14.42
N GLN A 264 6.09 15.36 -15.56
CA GLN A 264 5.10 16.43 -15.75
C GLN A 264 3.85 16.20 -14.88
N THR A 265 3.19 17.29 -14.47
CA THR A 265 1.88 17.16 -13.81
C THR A 265 0.85 16.65 -14.81
N SER A 266 0.12 15.63 -14.39
CA SER A 266 -1.02 15.06 -15.13
C SER A 266 -2.25 15.12 -14.24
N GLN A 267 -3.44 15.12 -14.85
CA GLN A 267 -4.70 15.10 -14.10
C GLN A 267 -5.37 13.75 -14.28
N ILE A 268 -5.78 13.12 -13.17
CA ILE A 268 -6.52 11.86 -13.19
C ILE A 268 -7.90 12.05 -12.55
N THR A 269 -8.92 11.43 -13.12
CA THR A 269 -10.27 11.44 -12.52
C THR A 269 -10.44 10.25 -11.60
N SER A 270 -10.79 10.50 -10.33
CA SER A 270 -11.06 9.44 -9.37
C SER A 270 -12.25 8.59 -9.81
N LYS A 271 -12.09 7.26 -9.85
CA LYS A 271 -13.16 6.32 -10.20
C LYS A 271 -14.35 6.33 -9.22
N THR A 272 -14.09 6.60 -7.93
CA THR A 272 -15.13 6.58 -6.89
C THR A 272 -15.92 7.88 -6.80
N THR A 273 -15.25 9.03 -6.93
CA THR A 273 -15.85 10.36 -6.70
C THR A 273 -16.05 11.18 -7.96
N ASN A 274 -15.59 10.70 -9.13
CA ASN A 274 -15.56 11.44 -10.41
C ASN A 274 -14.90 12.82 -10.35
N LYS A 275 -14.12 13.11 -9.30
CA LYS A 275 -13.38 14.37 -9.16
C LYS A 275 -11.99 14.26 -9.81
N PRO A 276 -11.53 15.31 -10.51
CA PRO A 276 -10.16 15.38 -11.01
C PRO A 276 -9.17 15.63 -9.87
N TYR A 277 -8.03 14.95 -9.91
CA TYR A 277 -6.90 15.10 -9.01
C TYR A 277 -5.61 15.28 -9.82
N ASP A 278 -4.80 16.25 -9.44
CA ASP A 278 -3.48 16.45 -10.02
C ASP A 278 -2.50 15.41 -9.45
N LYS A 279 -1.66 14.87 -10.33
CA LYS A 279 -0.71 13.80 -10.08
C LYS A 279 0.63 14.18 -10.68
N ARG A 280 1.72 13.98 -9.93
CA ARG A 280 3.08 14.09 -10.46
C ARG A 280 3.91 12.90 -9.98
N ASP A 281 4.61 12.27 -10.92
CA ASP A 281 5.48 11.12 -10.65
C ASP A 281 6.92 11.61 -10.49
N LEU A 282 7.58 11.16 -9.43
CA LEU A 282 9.00 11.42 -9.11
C LEU A 282 9.78 10.11 -9.20
N THR A 283 11.00 10.14 -9.72
CA THR A 283 11.90 8.98 -9.74
C THR A 283 12.98 9.17 -8.68
N LEU A 284 13.00 8.28 -7.68
CA LEU A 284 13.99 8.26 -6.62
C LEU A 284 14.97 7.10 -6.82
N VAL A 285 16.24 7.35 -6.48
CA VAL A 285 17.32 6.36 -6.52
C VAL A 285 18.11 6.38 -5.22
N ASP A 286 18.69 5.25 -4.84
CA ASP A 286 19.55 5.15 -3.65
C ASP A 286 20.79 4.27 -3.92
N ASN A 287 21.60 4.09 -2.89
CA ASN A 287 22.83 3.30 -2.94
C ASN A 287 22.62 1.79 -3.13
N THR A 288 21.37 1.30 -3.19
CA THR A 288 21.06 -0.10 -3.51
C THR A 288 21.06 -0.38 -5.01
N GLY A 289 21.19 0.66 -5.85
CA GLY A 289 21.18 0.52 -7.31
C GLY A 289 19.77 0.38 -7.89
N PHE A 290 18.73 0.62 -7.08
CA PHE A 290 17.34 0.58 -7.49
C PHE A 290 16.75 1.97 -7.74
N SER A 291 15.80 2.03 -8.68
CA SER A 291 14.93 3.17 -8.90
C SER A 291 13.50 2.82 -8.54
N VAL A 292 12.83 3.76 -7.87
CA VAL A 292 11.41 3.64 -7.53
C VAL A 292 10.66 4.89 -7.93
N ARG A 293 9.43 4.69 -8.39
CA ARG A 293 8.50 5.76 -8.68
C ARG A 293 7.74 6.16 -7.42
N LEU A 294 7.78 7.43 -7.06
CA LEU A 294 6.99 8.02 -5.97
C LEU A 294 5.98 9.01 -6.55
N THR A 295 4.69 8.81 -6.27
CA THR A 295 3.63 9.71 -6.73
C THR A 295 3.26 10.72 -5.65
N VAL A 296 3.23 12.01 -6.02
CA VAL A 296 2.67 13.10 -5.21
C VAL A 296 1.36 13.60 -5.82
N TRP A 297 0.48 14.16 -4.99
CA TRP A 297 -0.90 14.47 -5.35
C TRP A 297 -1.31 15.92 -5.08
N GLY A 298 -2.32 16.41 -5.80
CA GLY A 298 -3.00 17.68 -5.56
C GLY A 298 -2.07 18.90 -5.66
N ASN A 299 -2.20 19.81 -4.68
CA ASN A 299 -1.44 21.06 -4.67
C ASN A 299 0.08 20.85 -4.53
N LEU A 300 0.50 19.71 -3.96
CA LEU A 300 1.91 19.35 -3.93
C LEU A 300 2.39 18.96 -5.34
N ALA A 301 1.59 18.21 -6.10
CA ALA A 301 1.91 17.84 -7.47
C ALA A 301 2.03 19.02 -8.43
N THR A 302 1.35 20.14 -8.18
CA THR A 302 1.46 21.35 -9.02
C THR A 302 2.66 22.21 -8.62
N ASN A 303 2.89 22.39 -7.31
CA ASN A 303 3.92 23.27 -6.77
C ASN A 303 5.28 22.60 -6.50
N PHE A 304 5.44 21.31 -6.79
CA PHE A 304 6.72 20.62 -6.56
C PHE A 304 7.82 21.24 -7.43
N ASN A 305 8.78 21.94 -6.82
CA ASN A 305 9.82 22.71 -7.50
C ASN A 305 11.24 22.28 -7.10
N THR A 306 11.38 21.09 -6.52
CA THR A 306 12.68 20.53 -6.12
C THR A 306 13.52 20.21 -7.35
N LEU A 307 14.79 20.59 -7.31
CA LEU A 307 15.74 20.33 -8.40
C LEU A 307 16.11 18.84 -8.45
N PRO A 308 16.28 18.25 -9.65
CA PRO A 308 16.94 16.96 -9.78
C PRO A 308 18.31 16.97 -9.10
N GLU A 309 18.76 15.82 -8.63
CA GLU A 309 20.00 15.59 -7.88
C GLU A 309 20.02 16.10 -6.42
N SER A 310 18.92 16.67 -5.94
CA SER A 310 18.70 16.89 -4.49
C SER A 310 18.37 15.57 -3.77
N VAL A 311 18.78 15.47 -2.51
CA VAL A 311 18.39 14.36 -1.63
C VAL A 311 17.04 14.71 -1.02
N VAL A 312 16.08 13.79 -1.09
CA VAL A 312 14.73 14.02 -0.56
C VAL A 312 14.36 12.89 0.37
N ALA A 313 13.98 13.24 1.60
CA ALA A 313 13.43 12.32 2.58
C ALA A 313 11.91 12.46 2.60
N PHE A 314 11.20 11.37 2.37
CA PHE A 314 9.75 11.28 2.46
C PHE A 314 9.35 10.51 3.72
N LYS A 315 8.43 11.08 4.48
CA LYS A 315 7.81 10.47 5.66
C LYS A 315 6.38 10.07 5.34
N GLY A 316 5.97 8.87 5.74
CA GLY A 316 4.58 8.43 5.58
C GLY A 316 4.19 8.14 4.13
N VAL A 317 5.05 7.45 3.39
CA VAL A 317 4.74 7.00 2.03
C VAL A 317 4.12 5.61 2.05
N LYS A 318 3.05 5.43 1.27
CA LYS A 318 2.38 4.15 1.14
C LYS A 318 3.01 3.32 0.03
N VAL A 319 3.34 2.07 0.33
CA VAL A 319 3.81 1.10 -0.65
C VAL A 319 2.65 0.58 -1.50
N SER A 320 2.82 0.60 -2.80
CA SER A 320 1.88 0.09 -3.79
C SER A 320 2.57 -0.88 -4.73
N ASP A 321 1.78 -1.78 -5.33
CA ASP A 321 2.30 -2.77 -6.29
C ASP A 321 2.17 -2.31 -7.74
N PHE A 322 1.95 -1.00 -7.94
CA PHE A 322 1.83 -0.44 -9.28
C PHE A 322 3.20 -0.38 -9.95
N GLY A 323 3.39 -1.20 -11.00
CA GLY A 323 4.66 -1.29 -11.74
C GLY A 323 5.76 -1.99 -10.94
N GLY A 324 5.45 -3.11 -10.27
CA GLY A 324 6.37 -3.78 -9.36
C GLY A 324 6.17 -3.27 -7.95
N ARG A 325 7.05 -2.39 -7.47
CA ARG A 325 6.86 -1.62 -6.24
C ARG A 325 6.94 -0.13 -6.55
N SER A 326 5.95 0.62 -6.10
CA SER A 326 5.92 2.07 -6.19
C SER A 326 5.48 2.67 -4.86
N LEU A 327 5.74 3.97 -4.71
CA LEU A 327 5.43 4.73 -3.52
C LEU A 327 4.36 5.76 -3.87
N SER A 328 3.47 6.02 -2.93
CA SER A 328 2.51 7.12 -3.02
C SER A 328 2.58 7.91 -1.73
N LEU A 329 2.86 9.20 -1.83
CA LEU A 329 2.78 10.07 -0.66
C LEU A 329 1.32 10.19 -0.22
N LEU A 330 1.06 9.89 1.06
CA LEU A 330 -0.26 10.07 1.65
C LEU A 330 -0.52 11.56 1.90
N SER A 331 -1.78 11.96 2.06
CA SER A 331 -2.11 13.33 2.50
C SER A 331 -1.53 13.67 3.87
N SER A 332 -1.28 12.63 4.68
CA SER A 332 -0.62 12.71 5.97
C SER A 332 0.90 12.75 5.91
N GLY A 333 1.48 12.41 4.75
CA GLY A 333 2.91 12.32 4.57
C GLY A 333 3.55 13.68 4.32
N THR A 334 4.81 13.81 4.71
CA THR A 334 5.63 15.01 4.52
C THR A 334 6.91 14.67 3.77
N PHE A 335 7.58 15.66 3.22
CA PHE A 335 8.90 15.48 2.63
C PHE A 335 9.82 16.64 2.98
N THR A 336 11.11 16.35 3.11
CA THR A 336 12.16 17.33 3.40
C THR A 336 13.24 17.22 2.34
N VAL A 337 13.65 18.36 1.79
CA VAL A 337 14.71 18.46 0.78
C VAL A 337 16.03 18.75 1.49
N ASP A 338 17.07 18.01 1.12
CA ASP A 338 18.43 18.10 1.65
C ASP A 338 18.46 18.18 3.21
N PRO A 339 17.85 17.19 3.92
CA PRO A 339 17.84 17.19 5.38
C PRO A 339 19.25 17.03 5.95
N ASP A 340 19.54 17.73 7.05
CA ASP A 340 20.83 17.67 7.74
C ASP A 340 20.92 16.42 8.64
N ILE A 341 21.00 15.25 8.01
CA ILE A 341 21.11 13.93 8.65
C ILE A 341 22.21 13.11 7.99
N GLU A 342 22.82 12.19 8.73
CA GLU A 342 23.96 11.39 8.26
C GLU A 342 23.63 10.61 6.97
N GLU A 343 22.43 10.03 6.90
CA GLU A 343 21.97 9.27 5.74
C GLU A 343 21.91 10.12 4.47
N ALA A 344 21.52 11.39 4.58
CA ALA A 344 21.43 12.30 3.45
C ALA A 344 22.82 12.69 2.93
N HIS A 345 23.74 13.01 3.84
CA HIS A 345 25.14 13.29 3.49
C HIS A 345 25.81 12.08 2.84
N ARG A 346 25.55 10.87 3.36
CA ARG A 346 26.06 9.62 2.79
C ARG A 346 25.51 9.36 1.40
N LEU A 347 24.21 9.56 1.19
CA LEU A 347 23.55 9.36 -0.10
C LEU A 347 24.05 10.36 -1.15
N LYS A 348 24.24 11.63 -0.74
CA LYS A 348 24.79 12.68 -1.60
C LYS A 348 26.22 12.35 -2.04
N GLY A 349 27.08 11.98 -1.09
CA GLY A 349 28.46 11.60 -1.38
C GLY A 349 28.56 10.39 -2.32
N TRP A 350 27.72 9.39 -2.14
CA TRP A 350 27.65 8.24 -3.05
C TRP A 350 27.17 8.63 -4.45
N TYR A 351 26.14 9.47 -4.57
CA TYR A 351 25.60 9.87 -5.87
C TYR A 351 26.58 10.73 -6.68
N ASP A 352 27.29 11.65 -6.01
CA ASP A 352 28.30 12.50 -6.64
C ASP A 352 29.55 11.72 -7.08
N ALA A 353 29.92 10.66 -6.35
CA ALA A 353 31.09 9.83 -6.66
C ALA A 353 30.83 8.79 -7.77
N GLN A 354 29.67 8.12 -7.74
CA GLN A 354 29.39 6.97 -8.62
C GLN A 354 27.96 6.96 -9.17
N GLY A 355 26.96 7.31 -8.36
CA GLY A 355 25.54 7.15 -8.71
C GLY A 355 25.06 8.02 -9.89
N ARG A 356 25.76 9.12 -10.23
CA ARG A 356 25.35 9.99 -11.34
C ARG A 356 25.37 9.30 -12.71
N SER A 357 26.37 8.44 -12.93
CA SER A 357 26.61 7.68 -14.16
C SER A 357 26.05 6.25 -14.14
N ASP A 358 25.56 5.76 -13.01
CA ASP A 358 25.03 4.41 -12.88
C ASP A 358 23.65 4.26 -13.53
N THR A 359 23.39 3.05 -14.03
CA THR A 359 22.08 2.63 -14.52
C THR A 359 21.34 1.92 -13.39
N PHE A 360 20.15 2.41 -13.04
CA PHE A 360 19.37 1.89 -11.92
C PHE A 360 18.36 0.85 -12.37
N ALA A 361 18.31 -0.30 -11.70
CA ALA A 361 17.28 -1.30 -11.93
C ALA A 361 15.93 -0.79 -11.40
N SER A 362 14.83 -0.97 -12.13
CA SER A 362 13.50 -0.68 -11.59
C SER A 362 12.95 -1.91 -10.88
N HIS A 363 12.16 -1.71 -9.83
CA HIS A 363 11.30 -2.78 -9.28
C HIS A 363 10.26 -3.28 -10.30
N ALA A 364 9.99 -2.52 -11.36
CA ALA A 364 9.23 -2.97 -12.52
C ALA A 364 9.99 -4.02 -13.37
N SER A 365 11.31 -4.07 -13.24
CA SER A 365 12.22 -4.79 -14.14
C SER A 365 12.81 -6.07 -13.55
N ILE A 366 12.58 -6.35 -12.26
CA ILE A 366 13.00 -7.63 -11.64
C ILE A 366 12.02 -8.77 -11.94
N SER A 367 10.77 -8.48 -12.29
CA SER A 367 9.87 -9.45 -12.91
C SER A 367 9.99 -9.39 -14.44
N ASP A 368 11.09 -9.96 -14.94
CA ASP A 368 11.36 -10.36 -16.33
C ASP A 368 11.27 -9.23 -17.41
N GLY A 369 12.44 -8.80 -17.90
CA GLY A 369 12.70 -8.39 -19.29
C GLY A 369 11.78 -7.39 -20.00
N ALA A 370 12.21 -6.12 -20.02
CA ALA A 370 12.06 -5.13 -21.08
C ALA A 370 10.66 -4.81 -21.69
N THR A 371 10.32 -3.52 -21.54
CA THR A 371 9.65 -2.59 -22.47
C THR A 371 8.10 -2.52 -22.58
N PHE A 372 7.65 -1.28 -22.26
CA PHE A 372 6.50 -0.49 -22.74
C PHE A 372 5.07 -1.07 -22.69
N GLY A 373 4.24 -0.41 -21.87
CA GLY A 373 2.79 -0.37 -22.04
C GLY A 373 2.04 -0.61 -20.73
N GLY A 374 1.38 0.43 -20.22
CA GLY A 374 0.56 0.40 -19.00
C GLY A 374 -0.67 -0.50 -19.09
N GLY A 375 -0.46 -1.82 -19.04
CA GLY A 375 -1.47 -2.83 -18.74
C GLY A 375 -1.26 -3.34 -17.32
N LYS A 376 -2.35 -3.62 -16.60
CA LYS A 376 -2.31 -4.41 -15.35
C LYS A 376 -1.46 -5.67 -15.61
N LEU A 377 -0.40 -5.89 -14.84
CA LEU A 377 0.43 -7.09 -14.96
C LEU A 377 -0.35 -8.33 -14.49
N ASP A 378 -0.62 -9.24 -15.43
CA ASP A 378 -0.43 -10.70 -15.36
C ASP A 378 -0.59 -11.40 -13.99
N GLN A 379 -1.71 -11.15 -13.30
CA GLN A 379 -1.99 -11.86 -12.05
C GLN A 379 -2.29 -13.33 -12.34
N TYR A 380 -1.73 -14.24 -11.53
CA TYR A 380 -2.14 -15.63 -11.51
C TYR A 380 -3.61 -15.72 -11.08
N LYS A 381 -4.44 -16.34 -11.91
CA LYS A 381 -5.87 -16.54 -11.65
C LYS A 381 -6.26 -17.99 -11.87
N THR A 382 -7.22 -18.46 -11.07
CA THR A 382 -7.89 -19.73 -11.30
C THR A 382 -8.94 -19.60 -12.39
N ILE A 383 -9.37 -20.72 -12.97
CA ILE A 383 -10.41 -20.73 -14.00
C ILE A 383 -11.74 -20.18 -13.47
N ALA A 384 -12.08 -20.46 -12.21
CA ALA A 384 -13.26 -19.87 -11.57
C ALA A 384 -13.14 -18.36 -11.49
N GLN A 385 -12.01 -17.81 -11.03
CA GLN A 385 -11.80 -16.36 -10.95
C GLN A 385 -11.88 -15.68 -12.32
N ILE A 386 -11.32 -16.28 -13.37
CA ILE A 386 -11.41 -15.76 -14.74
C ILE A 386 -12.87 -15.60 -15.18
N ARG A 387 -13.71 -16.58 -14.84
CA ARG A 387 -15.15 -16.56 -15.14
C ARG A 387 -15.91 -15.58 -14.25
N GLU A 388 -15.67 -15.58 -12.95
CA GLU A 388 -16.35 -14.72 -11.97
C GLU A 388 -16.07 -13.23 -12.22
N GLU A 389 -14.81 -12.89 -12.53
CA GLU A 389 -14.40 -11.52 -12.86
C GLU A 389 -14.78 -11.09 -14.29
N GLN A 390 -15.32 -12.01 -15.10
CA GLN A 390 -15.75 -11.76 -16.47
C GLN A 390 -14.65 -11.15 -17.35
N LEU A 391 -13.41 -11.68 -17.24
CA LEU A 391 -12.27 -11.15 -17.98
C LEU A 391 -12.48 -11.25 -19.49
N GLY A 392 -12.22 -10.15 -20.20
CA GLY A 392 -12.43 -10.02 -21.63
C GLY A 392 -13.81 -9.52 -22.05
N MET A 393 -14.69 -9.15 -21.10
CA MET A 393 -15.96 -8.47 -21.40
C MET A 393 -15.81 -6.95 -21.63
N SER A 394 -14.66 -6.36 -21.27
CA SER A 394 -14.42 -4.94 -21.52
C SER A 394 -13.95 -4.70 -22.96
N GLU A 395 -14.01 -3.44 -23.43
CA GLU A 395 -13.42 -3.06 -24.73
C GLU A 395 -11.90 -3.26 -24.76
N ALA A 396 -11.25 -3.17 -23.59
CA ALA A 396 -9.83 -3.45 -23.44
C ALA A 396 -9.59 -4.96 -23.29
N ALA A 397 -8.46 -5.43 -23.84
CA ALA A 397 -8.05 -6.80 -23.62
C ALA A 397 -7.51 -6.97 -22.19
N ASP A 398 -7.94 -8.03 -21.52
CA ASP A 398 -7.46 -8.41 -20.19
C ASP A 398 -6.34 -9.44 -20.34
N PHE A 399 -5.33 -9.34 -19.47
CA PHE A 399 -4.19 -10.25 -19.44
C PHE A 399 -4.12 -10.93 -18.08
N PHE A 400 -3.84 -12.24 -18.08
CA PHE A 400 -3.76 -13.05 -16.86
C PHE A 400 -2.81 -14.23 -17.03
N SER A 401 -2.27 -14.72 -15.93
CA SER A 401 -1.50 -15.95 -15.88
C SER A 401 -2.37 -17.08 -15.33
N LEU A 402 -2.26 -18.28 -15.89
CA LEU A 402 -3.06 -19.46 -15.53
C LEU A 402 -2.16 -20.71 -15.49
N LYS A 403 -2.14 -21.40 -14.34
CA LYS A 403 -1.57 -22.75 -14.25
C LYS A 403 -2.68 -23.77 -14.48
N ALA A 404 -2.61 -24.52 -15.57
CA ALA A 404 -3.61 -25.53 -15.88
C ALA A 404 -3.01 -26.73 -16.62
N THR A 405 -3.71 -27.85 -16.54
CA THR A 405 -3.36 -29.10 -17.24
C THR A 405 -4.19 -29.21 -18.51
N ILE A 406 -3.54 -29.54 -19.63
CA ILE A 406 -4.24 -29.81 -20.89
C ILE A 406 -5.03 -31.11 -20.74
N ILE A 407 -6.35 -31.05 -20.81
CA ILE A 407 -7.20 -32.24 -20.77
C ILE A 407 -7.42 -32.78 -22.18
N TYR A 408 -7.59 -31.89 -23.14
CA TYR A 408 -7.99 -32.27 -24.48
C TYR A 408 -7.52 -31.26 -25.51
N ILE A 409 -6.88 -31.73 -26.57
CA ILE A 409 -6.55 -30.96 -27.77
C ILE A 409 -7.55 -31.30 -28.86
N LYS A 410 -8.23 -30.30 -29.39
CA LYS A 410 -9.17 -30.47 -30.50
C LYS A 410 -8.38 -30.78 -31.78
N GLN A 411 -8.59 -31.97 -32.34
CA GLN A 411 -7.81 -32.50 -33.47
C GLN A 411 -8.32 -32.02 -34.84
N ASP A 412 -9.54 -31.49 -34.94
CA ASP A 412 -10.00 -30.90 -36.19
C ASP A 412 -9.45 -29.47 -36.37
N ASN A 413 -8.95 -29.17 -37.57
CA ASN A 413 -8.41 -27.85 -37.93
C ASN A 413 -7.24 -27.40 -37.04
N VAL A 414 -6.36 -28.32 -36.65
CA VAL A 414 -5.18 -28.08 -35.79
C VAL A 414 -4.18 -27.11 -36.44
N SER A 415 -4.09 -27.12 -37.76
CA SER A 415 -3.18 -26.26 -38.53
C SER A 415 -3.88 -25.65 -39.75
N TYR A 416 -3.26 -24.63 -40.33
CA TYR A 416 -3.68 -24.05 -41.60
C TYR A 416 -2.48 -23.75 -42.50
N PRO A 417 -2.63 -23.82 -43.83
CA PRO A 417 -1.57 -23.45 -44.76
C PRO A 417 -1.38 -21.93 -44.73
N ALA A 418 -0.19 -21.47 -44.36
CA ALA A 418 0.17 -20.06 -44.21
C ALA A 418 1.22 -19.62 -45.26
N CYS A 419 1.34 -18.30 -45.42
CA CYS A 419 2.30 -17.68 -46.33
C CYS A 419 3.75 -17.89 -45.84
N PRO A 420 4.67 -18.40 -46.68
CA PRO A 420 6.09 -18.58 -46.31
C PRO A 420 6.92 -17.29 -46.21
N SER A 421 6.39 -16.12 -46.59
CA SER A 421 7.14 -14.86 -46.49
C SER A 421 7.40 -14.47 -45.03
N GLN A 422 8.59 -13.91 -44.76
CA GLN A 422 8.88 -13.25 -43.49
C GLN A 422 7.80 -12.19 -43.19
N ASP A 423 7.30 -12.19 -41.94
CA ASP A 423 6.25 -11.31 -41.42
C ASP A 423 4.84 -11.43 -42.06
N CYS A 424 4.53 -12.55 -42.71
CA CYS A 424 3.18 -12.83 -43.22
C CYS A 424 2.59 -14.15 -42.69
N ASN A 425 1.56 -14.04 -41.87
CA ASN A 425 0.86 -15.21 -41.28
C ASN A 425 -0.50 -15.45 -41.94
N LYS A 426 -0.76 -14.88 -43.13
CA LYS A 426 -2.05 -15.03 -43.81
C LYS A 426 -2.19 -16.43 -44.38
N LYS A 427 -3.39 -17.00 -44.24
CA LYS A 427 -3.76 -18.25 -44.92
C LYS A 427 -3.54 -18.11 -46.43
N VAL A 428 -2.97 -19.14 -47.03
CA VAL A 428 -2.83 -19.27 -48.48
C VAL A 428 -3.85 -20.27 -49.02
N SER A 429 -4.26 -20.07 -50.26
CA SER A 429 -5.17 -20.95 -50.99
C SER A 429 -4.44 -21.58 -52.17
N GLU A 430 -4.74 -22.84 -52.42
CA GLU A 430 -4.27 -23.52 -53.62
C GLU A 430 -5.16 -23.10 -54.80
N LEU A 431 -4.57 -22.49 -55.82
CA LEU A 431 -5.28 -22.11 -57.06
C LEU A 431 -5.25 -23.25 -58.07
N ASP A 432 -4.07 -23.83 -58.24
CA ASP A 432 -3.78 -24.98 -59.08
C ASP A 432 -2.89 -25.94 -58.27
N PRO A 433 -2.87 -27.25 -58.58
CA PRO A 433 -2.05 -28.22 -57.85
C PRO A 433 -0.59 -27.76 -57.72
N GLY A 434 -0.13 -27.57 -56.47
CA GLY A 434 1.23 -27.09 -56.17
C GLY A 434 1.44 -25.59 -56.34
N GLN A 435 0.37 -24.79 -56.50
CA GLN A 435 0.43 -23.34 -56.59
C GLN A 435 -0.39 -22.67 -55.48
N TRP A 436 0.30 -22.24 -54.43
CA TRP A 436 -0.28 -21.66 -53.23
C TRP A 436 -0.17 -20.14 -53.26
N ARG A 437 -1.30 -19.43 -53.39
CA ARG A 437 -1.32 -17.97 -53.47
C ARG A 437 -1.63 -17.32 -52.13
N CYS A 438 -0.84 -16.32 -51.78
CA CYS A 438 -1.13 -15.40 -50.69
C CYS A 438 -1.72 -14.09 -51.22
N GLU A 439 -2.96 -13.78 -50.89
CA GLU A 439 -3.61 -12.52 -51.30
C GLU A 439 -2.98 -11.27 -50.68
N LYS A 440 -2.41 -11.39 -49.46
CA LYS A 440 -1.79 -10.24 -48.78
C LYS A 440 -0.44 -9.86 -49.38
N CYS A 441 0.37 -10.85 -49.75
CA CYS A 441 1.69 -10.61 -50.34
C CYS A 441 1.65 -10.53 -51.87
N ASP A 442 0.52 -10.89 -52.46
CA ASP A 442 0.33 -11.09 -53.90
C ASP A 442 1.42 -11.97 -54.54
N LYS A 443 1.73 -13.07 -53.86
CA LYS A 443 2.80 -14.02 -54.25
C LYS A 443 2.26 -15.45 -54.28
N THR A 444 2.78 -16.23 -55.21
CA THR A 444 2.52 -17.67 -55.32
C THR A 444 3.75 -18.46 -54.91
N TYR A 445 3.53 -19.54 -54.16
CA TYR A 445 4.56 -20.42 -53.63
C TYR A 445 4.32 -21.87 -54.09
N PRO A 446 5.39 -22.67 -54.25
CA PRO A 446 5.27 -24.07 -54.62
C PRO A 446 4.71 -24.94 -53.48
N LYS A 447 4.85 -24.49 -52.23
CA LYS A 447 4.30 -25.14 -51.04
C LYS A 447 3.93 -24.10 -49.97
N PRO A 448 2.92 -24.37 -49.13
CA PRO A 448 2.63 -23.54 -47.97
C PRO A 448 3.61 -23.86 -46.82
N GLU A 449 3.59 -23.03 -45.78
CA GLU A 449 4.12 -23.36 -44.45
C GLU A 449 2.92 -23.61 -43.53
N TYR A 450 2.77 -24.81 -42.98
CA TYR A 450 1.68 -25.08 -42.05
C TYR A 450 1.97 -24.44 -40.69
N ARG A 451 0.93 -23.86 -40.08
CA ARG A 451 1.03 -23.21 -38.77
C ARG A 451 -0.09 -23.64 -37.85
N TYR A 452 0.20 -23.81 -36.56
CA TYR A 452 -0.81 -24.22 -35.60
C TYR A 452 -1.87 -23.13 -35.34
N ILE A 453 -3.12 -23.60 -35.22
CA ILE A 453 -4.29 -22.85 -34.74
C ILE A 453 -5.13 -23.77 -33.84
N MET A 454 -4.49 -24.31 -32.82
CA MET A 454 -5.09 -25.32 -31.95
C MET A 454 -6.08 -24.70 -30.97
N LEU A 455 -7.15 -25.44 -30.70
CA LEU A 455 -8.07 -25.16 -29.63
C LEU A 455 -7.89 -26.22 -28.54
N ILE A 456 -7.37 -25.81 -27.38
CA ILE A 456 -7.05 -26.71 -26.27
C ILE A 456 -8.01 -26.47 -25.10
N ASN A 457 -8.48 -27.55 -24.49
CA ASN A 457 -9.23 -27.52 -23.23
C ASN A 457 -8.25 -27.77 -22.09
N VAL A 458 -8.17 -26.81 -21.18
CA VAL A 458 -7.32 -26.89 -19.99
C VAL A 458 -8.17 -26.91 -18.72
N SER A 459 -7.65 -27.51 -17.67
CA SER A 459 -8.34 -27.57 -16.38
C SER A 459 -7.40 -27.31 -15.22
N ASP A 460 -7.95 -26.67 -14.21
CA ASP A 460 -7.39 -26.59 -12.87
C ASP A 460 -8.39 -27.21 -11.88
N HIS A 461 -8.14 -27.03 -10.57
CA HIS A 461 -9.00 -27.51 -9.48
C HIS A 461 -10.33 -26.75 -9.36
N THR A 462 -10.53 -25.68 -10.14
CA THR A 462 -11.71 -24.79 -10.08
C THR A 462 -12.60 -24.87 -11.31
N GLY A 463 -12.12 -25.44 -12.42
CA GLY A 463 -12.93 -25.64 -13.61
C GLY A 463 -12.11 -25.95 -14.86
N GLN A 464 -12.77 -25.79 -16.01
CA GLN A 464 -12.19 -26.00 -17.34
C GLN A 464 -12.30 -24.74 -18.22
N LEU A 465 -11.35 -24.52 -19.12
CA LEU A 465 -11.32 -23.36 -20.01
C LEU A 465 -10.79 -23.74 -21.38
N TRP A 466 -11.38 -23.20 -22.44
CA TRP A 466 -10.88 -23.36 -23.81
C TRP A 466 -9.93 -22.21 -24.16
N LEU A 467 -8.72 -22.55 -24.61
CA LEU A 467 -7.66 -21.60 -24.97
C LEU A 467 -7.27 -21.79 -26.44
N ASN A 468 -7.10 -20.68 -27.16
CA ASN A 468 -6.55 -20.68 -28.52
C ASN A 468 -5.03 -20.65 -28.45
N CYS A 469 -4.40 -21.62 -29.09
CA CYS A 469 -2.96 -21.82 -29.14
C CYS A 469 -2.46 -21.62 -30.57
N PHE A 470 -1.59 -20.64 -30.77
CA PHE A 470 -1.00 -20.31 -32.07
C PHE A 470 0.39 -20.93 -32.22
N ASP A 471 0.87 -20.93 -33.45
CA ASP A 471 2.07 -21.62 -33.93
C ASP A 471 3.24 -21.73 -32.95
N GLU A 472 3.76 -20.62 -32.40
CA GLU A 472 4.90 -20.64 -31.48
C GLU A 472 4.66 -21.51 -30.24
N VAL A 473 3.50 -21.34 -29.59
CA VAL A 473 3.11 -22.13 -28.43
C VAL A 473 2.71 -23.55 -28.85
N GLY A 474 2.14 -23.69 -30.04
CA GLY A 474 1.73 -24.99 -30.57
C GLY A 474 2.91 -25.91 -30.80
N ARG A 475 4.00 -25.40 -31.39
CA ARG A 475 5.26 -26.14 -31.57
C ARG A 475 5.85 -26.58 -30.23
N LEU A 476 5.75 -25.73 -29.21
CA LEU A 476 6.25 -26.00 -27.87
C LEU A 476 5.44 -27.09 -27.15
N ILE A 477 4.11 -27.11 -27.30
CA ILE A 477 3.23 -28.12 -26.69
C ILE A 477 3.33 -29.45 -27.45
N MET A 478 3.35 -29.43 -28.78
CA MET A 478 3.39 -30.64 -29.61
C MET A 478 4.81 -31.22 -29.77
N GLY A 479 5.85 -30.44 -29.48
CA GLY A 479 7.25 -30.85 -29.64
C GLY A 479 7.76 -30.90 -31.10
N ILE A 480 6.88 -30.69 -32.08
CA ILE A 480 7.19 -30.71 -33.52
C ILE A 480 6.55 -29.50 -34.23
N THR A 481 6.93 -29.28 -35.48
CA THR A 481 6.30 -28.27 -36.35
C THR A 481 4.96 -28.75 -36.90
N ALA A 482 4.09 -27.80 -37.27
CA ALA A 482 2.83 -28.14 -37.91
C ALA A 482 3.03 -28.79 -39.29
N ASP A 483 4.10 -28.47 -40.01
CA ASP A 483 4.48 -29.15 -41.26
C ASP A 483 4.78 -30.63 -41.01
N GLU A 484 5.58 -30.95 -39.98
CA GLU A 484 5.89 -32.33 -39.59
C GLU A 484 4.63 -33.10 -39.18
N LEU A 485 3.72 -32.45 -38.44
CA LEU A 485 2.45 -33.07 -38.05
C LEU A 485 1.59 -33.41 -39.28
N VAL A 486 1.47 -32.51 -40.26
CA VAL A 486 0.68 -32.77 -41.48
C VAL A 486 1.30 -33.91 -42.30
N ASN A 487 2.62 -33.97 -42.40
CA ASN A 487 3.31 -35.08 -43.08
C ASN A 487 3.07 -36.41 -42.33
N MET A 488 3.17 -36.40 -41.01
CA MET A 488 2.92 -37.57 -40.17
C MET A 488 1.47 -38.07 -40.29
N GLU A 489 0.48 -37.17 -40.32
CA GLU A 489 -0.93 -37.54 -40.54
C GLU A 489 -1.18 -38.18 -41.91
N ALA A 490 -0.41 -37.78 -42.94
CA ALA A 490 -0.50 -38.33 -44.28
C ALA A 490 0.12 -39.73 -44.38
N GLU A 491 1.19 -40.00 -43.62
CA GLU A 491 1.91 -41.28 -43.62
C GLU A 491 1.31 -42.29 -42.63
N ASN A 492 1.12 -41.88 -41.37
CA ASN A 492 0.67 -42.75 -40.28
C ASN A 492 -0.22 -42.01 -39.27
N LYS A 493 -1.55 -42.15 -39.43
CA LYS A 493 -2.54 -41.55 -38.52
C LYS A 493 -2.45 -42.03 -37.06
N TYR A 494 -1.85 -43.20 -36.81
CA TYR A 494 -1.72 -43.71 -35.44
C TYR A 494 -0.67 -42.95 -34.65
N GLU A 495 0.50 -42.69 -35.24
CA GLU A 495 1.58 -41.91 -34.61
C GLU A 495 1.14 -40.48 -34.32
N ALA A 496 0.42 -39.84 -35.24
CA ALA A 496 -0.16 -38.52 -34.98
C ALA A 496 -1.13 -38.53 -33.79
N SER A 497 -1.93 -39.60 -33.64
CA SER A 497 -2.85 -39.75 -32.51
C SER A 497 -2.14 -39.92 -31.17
N GLU A 498 -1.05 -40.70 -31.15
CA GLU A 498 -0.20 -40.89 -29.97
C GLU A 498 0.43 -39.58 -29.51
N LEU A 499 0.93 -38.76 -30.45
CA LEU A 499 1.47 -37.44 -30.14
C LEU A 499 0.45 -36.52 -29.44
N PHE A 500 -0.81 -36.52 -29.90
CA PHE A 500 -1.86 -35.77 -29.20
C PHE A 500 -2.15 -36.34 -27.80
N GLN A 501 -2.02 -37.64 -27.58
CA GLN A 501 -2.17 -38.25 -26.25
C GLN A 501 -1.02 -37.86 -25.32
N GLU A 502 0.21 -37.81 -25.83
CA GLU A 502 1.39 -37.38 -25.06
C GLU A 502 1.34 -35.89 -24.67
N ALA A 503 0.80 -35.05 -25.55
CA ALA A 503 0.60 -33.62 -25.28
C ALA A 503 -0.56 -33.36 -24.29
N ASN A 504 -1.51 -34.30 -24.16
CA ASN A 504 -2.52 -34.25 -23.11
C ASN A 504 -1.92 -34.58 -21.74
N CYS A 505 -2.62 -34.21 -20.67
CA CYS A 505 -2.22 -34.42 -19.27
C CYS A 505 -0.92 -33.71 -18.85
N GLN A 506 -0.39 -32.82 -19.68
CA GLN A 506 0.75 -31.97 -19.31
C GLN A 506 0.27 -30.67 -18.65
N THR A 507 0.93 -30.29 -17.54
CA THR A 507 0.64 -29.05 -16.81
C THR A 507 1.59 -27.95 -17.25
N TRP A 508 1.01 -26.78 -17.55
CA TRP A 508 1.74 -25.62 -18.06
C TRP A 508 1.37 -24.36 -17.27
N SER A 509 2.29 -23.39 -17.27
CA SER A 509 1.99 -22.01 -16.93
C SER A 509 1.72 -21.23 -18.20
N PHE A 510 0.49 -20.78 -18.37
CA PHE A 510 0.01 -20.03 -19.52
C PHE A 510 -0.11 -18.56 -19.20
N ARG A 511 0.40 -17.71 -20.09
CA ARG A 511 0.06 -16.29 -20.14
C ARG A 511 -1.02 -16.09 -21.18
N CYS A 512 -2.17 -15.59 -20.77
CA CYS A 512 -3.37 -15.52 -21.59
C CYS A 512 -3.86 -14.08 -21.75
N LYS A 513 -4.47 -13.85 -22.91
CA LYS A 513 -5.18 -12.63 -23.27
C LYS A 513 -6.65 -12.98 -23.47
N ALA A 514 -7.54 -12.33 -22.73
CA ALA A 514 -8.98 -12.38 -22.96
C ALA A 514 -9.42 -11.14 -23.73
N LYS A 515 -10.21 -11.33 -24.77
CA LYS A 515 -10.82 -10.23 -25.53
C LYS A 515 -12.19 -10.63 -26.02
N MET A 516 -13.12 -9.68 -26.04
CA MET A 516 -14.42 -9.87 -26.68
C MET A 516 -14.24 -9.96 -28.20
N ASP A 517 -14.77 -11.03 -28.77
CA ASP A 517 -14.75 -11.33 -30.20
C ASP A 517 -16.18 -11.31 -30.73
N HIS A 518 -16.36 -10.67 -31.89
CA HIS A 518 -17.65 -10.54 -32.56
C HIS A 518 -17.62 -11.42 -33.79
N TYR A 519 -18.32 -12.55 -33.76
CA TYR A 519 -18.46 -13.42 -34.92
C TYR A 519 -19.91 -13.39 -35.40
N GLY A 520 -20.17 -12.58 -36.43
CA GLY A 520 -21.53 -12.25 -36.84
C GLY A 520 -22.26 -11.45 -35.76
N GLU A 521 -23.44 -11.91 -35.35
CA GLU A 521 -24.24 -11.26 -34.28
C GLU A 521 -23.95 -11.79 -32.87
N GLN A 522 -23.13 -12.84 -32.71
CA GLN A 522 -22.83 -13.42 -31.40
C GLN A 522 -21.53 -12.84 -30.83
N GLN A 523 -21.65 -12.28 -29.62
CA GLN A 523 -20.52 -11.88 -28.79
C GLN A 523 -20.01 -13.09 -28.00
N ARG A 524 -18.73 -13.40 -28.14
CA ARG A 524 -18.07 -14.44 -27.35
C ARG A 524 -16.71 -13.96 -26.85
N ILE A 525 -16.35 -14.36 -25.64
CA ILE A 525 -15.00 -14.09 -25.14
C ILE A 525 -14.05 -15.11 -25.76
N ARG A 526 -12.97 -14.60 -26.36
CA ARG A 526 -11.89 -15.43 -26.88
C ARG A 526 -10.70 -15.34 -25.94
N TYR A 527 -10.29 -16.49 -25.39
CA TYR A 527 -9.06 -16.62 -24.62
C TYR A 527 -7.94 -17.11 -25.55
N GLN A 528 -6.85 -16.36 -25.62
CA GLN A 528 -5.70 -16.62 -26.47
C GLN A 528 -4.45 -16.74 -25.62
N ILE A 529 -3.65 -17.78 -25.86
CA ILE A 529 -2.36 -17.94 -25.21
C ILE A 529 -1.37 -17.00 -25.90
N SER A 530 -0.72 -16.15 -25.11
CA SER A 530 0.37 -15.28 -25.55
C SER A 530 1.72 -15.97 -25.39
N SER A 531 1.91 -16.73 -24.31
CA SER A 531 3.10 -17.58 -24.11
C SER A 531 2.78 -18.74 -23.17
N ALA A 532 3.50 -19.85 -23.29
CA ALA A 532 3.44 -20.96 -22.34
C ALA A 532 4.85 -21.35 -21.89
N LYS A 533 4.99 -21.74 -20.62
CA LYS A 533 6.23 -22.27 -20.03
C LYS A 533 5.91 -23.54 -19.23
N PRO A 534 6.79 -24.55 -19.22
CA PRO A 534 6.65 -25.68 -18.30
C PRO A 534 6.59 -25.18 -16.85
N VAL A 535 5.88 -25.89 -15.98
CA VAL A 535 5.79 -25.50 -14.58
C VAL A 535 7.13 -25.74 -13.89
N ASN A 536 7.72 -24.68 -13.31
CA ASN A 536 8.80 -24.84 -12.36
C ASN A 536 8.20 -25.24 -11.00
N TYR A 537 8.31 -26.52 -10.66
CA TYR A 537 7.76 -27.05 -9.41
C TYR A 537 8.38 -26.44 -8.16
N SER A 538 9.63 -25.97 -8.22
CA SER A 538 10.27 -25.28 -7.09
C SER A 538 9.57 -23.95 -6.80
N ASP A 539 9.43 -23.10 -7.82
CA ASP A 539 8.79 -21.78 -7.70
C ASP A 539 7.32 -21.93 -7.32
N GLU A 540 6.64 -22.91 -7.91
CA GLU A 540 5.24 -23.20 -7.63
C GLU A 540 5.04 -23.73 -6.21
N ALA A 541 5.95 -24.56 -5.69
CA ALA A 541 5.91 -25.03 -4.31
C ALA A 541 6.06 -23.86 -3.33
N THR A 542 7.01 -22.94 -3.57
CA THR A 542 7.17 -21.72 -2.76
C THR A 542 5.91 -20.85 -2.81
N ARG A 543 5.33 -20.66 -4.00
CA ARG A 543 4.08 -19.89 -4.17
C ARG A 543 2.94 -20.52 -3.38
N LEU A 544 2.74 -21.83 -3.50
CA LEU A 544 1.70 -22.55 -2.77
C LEU A 544 1.95 -22.55 -1.26
N ALA A 545 3.20 -22.65 -0.80
CA ALA A 545 3.55 -22.55 0.61
C ALA A 545 3.15 -21.18 1.19
N ASN A 546 3.45 -20.09 0.49
CA ASN A 546 3.02 -18.74 0.89
C ASN A 546 1.49 -18.61 0.95
N VAL A 547 0.79 -19.18 -0.04
CA VAL A 547 -0.68 -19.22 -0.05
C VAL A 547 -1.20 -19.99 1.16
N ILE A 548 -0.68 -21.19 1.44
CA ILE A 548 -1.08 -22.00 2.60
C ILE A 548 -0.79 -21.26 3.91
N GLN A 549 0.36 -20.59 4.02
CA GLN A 549 0.74 -19.80 5.19
C GLN A 549 -0.26 -18.65 5.44
N SER A 550 -0.83 -18.06 4.39
CA SER A 550 -1.87 -17.03 4.54
C SER A 550 -3.18 -17.56 5.16
N TYR A 551 -3.43 -18.87 5.10
CA TYR A 551 -4.56 -19.54 5.76
C TYR A 551 -4.23 -20.10 7.15
N SER A 552 -2.95 -20.08 7.55
CA SER A 552 -2.53 -20.50 8.89
C SER A 552 -2.98 -19.47 9.91
N PHE A 553 -4.17 -19.67 10.49
CA PHE A 553 -4.68 -18.88 11.60
C PHE A 553 -3.74 -18.99 12.82
N ALA A 554 -3.29 -17.83 13.32
CA ALA A 554 -2.64 -17.64 14.61
C ALA A 554 -3.64 -17.29 15.73
#